data_AF-A0A959US10-F1
#
_entry.id   AF-A0A959US10-F1
#
_cell.length_a   1.000
_cell.length_b   1.000
_cell.length_c   1.000
_cell.angle_alpha   90.00
_cell.angle_beta   90.00
_cell.angle_gamma   90.00
#
_symmetry.space_group_name_H-M   'P 1'
#
loop_
_entity.id
_entity.type
_entity.pdbx_description
1 polymer ?
#
loop_
_entity_poly.entity_id
_entity_poly.type
_entity_poly.pdbx_seq_one_letter_code
_entity_poly.pdbx_strand_id
1 'polypeptide(L)' 'VRVILPEGTTELVLMAVDGRVLNTWLAPTGMLPVDLADHAAGTYVLRAQGANTVAVARVVRE' A
#
# COMPACT_ATOMS: atom_id res chain seq x y z
N VAL A 1 -2.45 4.51 8.85
CA VAL A 1 -3.00 5.24 7.67
C VAL A 1 -4.18 4.46 7.12
N ARG A 2 -5.29 5.11 6.73
CA ARG A 2 -6.41 4.44 6.07
C ARG A 2 -6.27 4.59 4.56
N VAL A 3 -6.31 3.48 3.83
CA VAL A 3 -6.14 3.46 2.37
C VAL A 3 -7.46 2.98 1.75
N ILE A 4 -8.04 3.81 0.89
CA ILE A 4 -9.20 3.44 0.07
C ILE A 4 -8.64 2.93 -1.25
N LEU A 5 -8.91 1.67 -1.58
CA LEU A 5 -8.39 1.05 -2.78
C LEU A 5 -9.43 1.17 -3.90
N PRO A 6 -8.98 1.26 -5.16
CA PRO A 6 -9.87 1.11 -6.29
C PRO A 6 -10.64 -0.22 -6.23
N GLU A 7 -11.85 -0.22 -6.75
CA GLU A 7 -12.63 -1.45 -6.90
C GLU A 7 -11.87 -2.49 -7.74
N GLY A 8 -11.97 -3.76 -7.35
CA GLY A 8 -11.25 -4.85 -8.02
C GLY A 8 -9.77 -4.96 -7.66
N THR A 9 -9.26 -4.15 -6.72
CA THR A 9 -7.94 -4.38 -6.13
C THR A 9 -7.96 -5.72 -5.40
N THR A 10 -6.93 -6.54 -5.61
CA THR A 10 -6.75 -7.85 -4.95
C THR A 10 -5.54 -7.87 -4.04
N GLU A 11 -4.60 -6.95 -4.25
CA GLU A 11 -3.34 -6.89 -3.52
C GLU A 11 -2.94 -5.44 -3.25
N LEU A 12 -2.35 -5.19 -2.08
CA LEU A 12 -1.71 -3.93 -1.71
C LEU A 12 -0.28 -4.22 -1.29
N VAL A 13 0.68 -3.53 -1.89
CA VAL A 13 2.11 -3.70 -1.62
C VAL A 13 2.66 -2.41 -1.03
N LEU A 14 3.34 -2.51 0.12
CA LEU A 14 4.13 -1.44 0.70
C LEU A 14 5.60 -1.61 0.30
N MET A 15 6.18 -0.56 -0.24
CA MET A 15 7.57 -0.52 -0.67
C MET A 15 8.28 0.67 -0.01
N ALA A 16 9.56 0.48 0.30
CA ALA A 16 10.46 1.60 0.53
C ALA A 16 10.73 2.35 -0.79
N VAL A 17 11.22 3.59 -0.68
CA VAL A 17 11.54 4.43 -1.86
C VAL A 17 12.67 3.88 -2.73
N ASP A 18 13.49 2.99 -2.19
CA ASP A 18 14.52 2.23 -2.93
C ASP A 18 13.93 1.08 -3.76
N GLY A 19 12.60 0.88 -3.73
CA GLY A 19 11.89 -0.18 -4.43
C GLY A 19 11.81 -1.50 -3.68
N ARG A 20 12.38 -1.61 -2.47
CA ARG A 20 12.29 -2.83 -1.67
C ARG A 20 10.86 -3.03 -1.16
N VAL A 21 10.28 -4.19 -1.44
CA VAL A 21 8.99 -4.60 -0.84
C VAL A 21 9.20 -4.85 0.65
N LEU A 22 8.39 -4.19 1.46
CA LEU A 22 8.39 -4.33 2.91
C LEU A 22 7.23 -5.21 3.38
N ASN A 23 6.07 -5.08 2.74
CA ASN A 23 4.89 -5.86 3.08
C ASN A 23 3.93 -6.01 1.90
N THR A 24 3.11 -7.05 1.95
CA THR A 24 2.06 -7.34 0.98
C THR A 24 0.80 -7.79 1.71
N TRP A 25 -0.35 -7.19 1.37
CA TRP A 25 -1.66 -7.55 1.91
C TRP A 25 -2.60 -7.99 0.80
N LEU A 26 -3.39 -9.02 1.07
CA LEU A 26 -4.53 -9.39 0.23
C LEU A 26 -5.70 -8.44 0.52
N ALA A 27 -6.26 -7.87 -0.54
CA ALA A 27 -7.25 -6.79 -0.49
C ALA A 27 -8.60 -7.15 -1.12
N PRO A 28 -9.23 -8.30 -0.81
CA PRO A 28 -10.38 -8.79 -1.56
C PRO A 28 -11.63 -7.91 -1.50
N THR A 29 -11.71 -6.97 -0.54
CA THR A 29 -12.87 -6.10 -0.30
C THR A 29 -12.64 -4.62 -0.62
N GLY A 30 -11.51 -4.26 -1.23
CA GLY A 30 -11.24 -2.88 -1.70
C GLY A 30 -10.93 -1.84 -0.60
N MET A 31 -10.84 -2.24 0.67
CA MET A 31 -10.38 -1.34 1.73
C MET A 31 -9.50 -2.08 2.74
N LEU A 32 -8.34 -1.49 3.06
CA LEU A 32 -7.41 -2.01 4.06
C LEU A 32 -6.89 -0.90 4.97
N PRO A 33 -6.96 -1.09 6.30
CA PRO A 33 -6.12 -0.31 7.21
C PRO A 33 -4.66 -0.73 7.02
N VAL A 34 -3.78 0.25 6.78
CA VAL A 34 -2.33 0.03 6.75
C VAL A 34 -1.73 0.66 7.98
N ASP A 35 -1.15 -0.16 8.84
CA ASP A 35 -0.36 0.31 9.96
C ASP A 35 1.12 0.45 9.55
N LEU A 36 1.70 1.59 9.89
CA LEU A 36 3.10 1.92 9.66
C LEU A 36 3.83 2.16 11.00
N ALA A 37 3.22 1.83 12.14
CA ALA A 37 3.80 2.07 13.47
C ALA A 37 5.20 1.46 13.61
N ASP A 38 5.37 0.22 13.15
CA ASP A 38 6.64 -0.53 13.22
C ASP A 38 7.67 -0.13 12.14
N HIS A 39 7.31 0.81 11.27
CA HIS A 39 8.20 1.30 10.23
C HIS A 39 8.87 2.59 10.69
N ALA A 40 10.12 2.80 10.28
CA ALA A 40 10.85 4.03 10.57
C ALA A 40 10.12 5.26 10.01
N ALA A 41 10.36 6.44 10.58
CA ALA A 41 9.94 7.69 9.94
C ALA A 41 10.59 7.78 8.55
N GLY A 42 9.83 8.22 7.55
CA GLY A 42 10.30 8.23 6.17
C GLY A 42 9.19 8.21 5.13
N THR A 43 9.62 8.10 3.88
CA THR A 43 8.72 8.01 2.73
C THR A 43 8.59 6.56 2.28
N TYR A 44 7.36 6.19 1.97
CA TYR A 44 6.97 4.87 1.47
C TYR A 44 6.11 5.01 0.23
N VAL A 45 6.03 3.92 -0.54
CA VAL A 45 5.17 3.79 -1.70
C VAL A 45 4.18 2.68 -1.43
N LEU A 46 2.89 2.98 -1.57
CA LEU A 46 1.83 1.97 -1.60
C LEU A 46 1.42 1.73 -3.04
N ARG A 47 1.35 0.47 -3.44
CA ARG A 47 0.88 0.05 -4.76
C ARG A 47 -0.28 -0.92 -4.61
N ALA A 48 -1.45 -0.50 -5.04
CA ALA A 48 -2.64 -1.33 -5.18
C ALA A 48 -2.63 -2.01 -6.55
N GLN A 49 -2.81 -3.32 -6.59
CA GLN A 49 -2.92 -4.11 -7.81
C GLN A 49 -4.22 -4.91 -7.82
N GLY A 50 -4.91 -4.85 -8.95
CA GLY A 50 -6.06 -5.69 -9.29
C GLY A 50 -5.91 -6.22 -10.71
N ALA A 51 -6.87 -7.03 -11.15
CA ALA A 51 -6.83 -7.67 -12.47
C ALA A 51 -6.66 -6.67 -13.62
N ASN A 52 -7.27 -5.48 -13.52
CA ASN A 52 -7.26 -4.44 -14.55
C ASN A 52 -6.89 -3.05 -14.00
N THR A 53 -6.42 -2.97 -12.75
CA THR A 53 -6.20 -1.69 -12.07
C THR A 53 -4.87 -1.69 -11.34
N VAL A 54 -4.09 -0.63 -11.51
CA VAL A 54 -2.93 -0.34 -10.68
C VAL A 54 -3.03 1.09 -10.19
N ALA A 55 -2.98 1.29 -8.87
CA ALA A 55 -2.92 2.62 -8.27
C ALA A 55 -1.69 2.71 -7.37
N VAL A 56 -1.03 3.87 -7.37
CA VAL A 56 0.18 4.11 -6.59
C VAL A 56 0.00 5.38 -5.77
N ALA A 57 0.39 5.34 -4.50
CA ALA A 57 0.36 6.47 -3.60
C ALA A 57 1.68 6.61 -2.86
N ARG A 58 2.12 7.85 -2.63
CA ARG A 58 3.23 8.15 -1.73
C ARG A 58 2.70 8.41 -0.34
N VAL A 59 3.28 7.74 0.66
CA VAL A 59 2.94 7.94 2.07
C VAL A 59 4.17 8.47 2.79
N VAL A 60 3.99 9.51 3.59
CA VAL A 60 5.05 10.03 4.46
C VAL A 60 4.63 9.72 5.90
N ARG A 61 5.51 9.05 6.62
CA ARG A 61 5.41 8.85 8.07
C ARG A 61 6.35 9.84 8.74
N GLU A 62 5.78 10.75 9.51
CA GLU A 62 6.53 11.66 10.38
C GLU A 62 7.00 10.95 11.68
#